data_AF-A0A521EQ76-F1
#
_entry.id   AF-A0A521EQ76-F1
#
_cell.length_a   1.000
_cell.length_b   1.000
_cell.length_c   1.000
_cell.angle_alpha   90.00
_cell.angle_beta   90.00
_cell.angle_gamma   90.00
#
_symmetry.space_group_name_H-M   'P 1'
#
loop_
_entity.id
_entity.type
_entity.pdbx_description
1 polymer ?
#
loop_
_entity_poly.entity_id
_entity_poly.type
_entity_poly.pdbx_seq_one_letter_code
_entity_poly.pdbx_strand_id
1 'polypeptide(L)'
;MEETSVFEKFELHLDQSAKDFLKETAKWAYFLSILGFIGIGLFVVIAIFAGAIFASMGNTMAGVGVFAGSFGAIMSFFYLLIAAVYFFPVYYLFRFGSNAKRAFRENDSEALTSSLGYLKSHYKFIGILMVSMLVLYALIFMFAILGSLLGR
;
A
#
# COMPACT_ATOMS: atom_id res chain seq x y z
N MET A 1 -50.76 -8.47 -21.44
CA MET A 1 -49.53 -8.52 -22.25
C MET A 1 -48.80 -7.23 -21.96
N GLU A 2 -47.97 -7.25 -20.91
CA GLU A 2 -47.06 -6.15 -20.63
C GLU A 2 -45.87 -6.35 -21.55
N GLU A 3 -45.82 -5.56 -22.63
CA GLU A 3 -44.58 -5.40 -23.37
C GLU A 3 -43.64 -4.57 -22.50
N THR A 4 -42.96 -5.23 -21.56
CA THR A 4 -41.76 -4.68 -20.94
C THR A 4 -40.69 -4.63 -22.01
N SER A 5 -40.72 -3.50 -22.71
CA SER A 5 -39.78 -2.96 -23.66
C SER A 5 -38.44 -3.69 -23.73
N VAL A 6 -38.25 -4.28 -24.90
CA VAL A 6 -37.11 -4.96 -25.53
C VAL A 6 -35.85 -4.06 -25.61
N PHE A 7 -35.65 -3.12 -24.69
CA PHE A 7 -34.33 -2.51 -24.49
C PHE A 7 -33.45 -3.59 -23.87
N GLU A 8 -32.84 -4.38 -24.76
CA GLU A 8 -31.65 -5.16 -24.49
C GLU A 8 -30.80 -4.41 -23.48
N LYS A 9 -30.57 -5.04 -22.34
CA LYS A 9 -29.52 -4.65 -21.43
C LYS A 9 -28.24 -4.79 -22.27
N PHE A 10 -27.81 -3.72 -22.93
CA PHE A 10 -26.54 -3.69 -23.65
C PHE A 10 -25.48 -3.94 -22.60
N GLU A 11 -25.10 -5.22 -22.45
CA GLU A 11 -24.07 -5.62 -21.53
C GLU A 11 -22.77 -5.01 -22.04
N LEU A 12 -22.11 -4.23 -21.19
CA LEU A 12 -20.84 -3.62 -21.53
C LEU A 12 -19.80 -4.73 -21.69
N HIS A 13 -19.47 -5.06 -22.94
CA HIS A 13 -18.43 -6.02 -23.26
C HIS A 13 -17.07 -5.34 -23.34
N LEU A 14 -16.03 -6.02 -22.82
CA LEU A 14 -14.65 -5.60 -23.04
C LEU A 14 -14.27 -5.96 -24.47
N ASP A 15 -13.98 -4.94 -25.27
CA ASP A 15 -13.37 -5.13 -26.58
C ASP A 15 -11.93 -5.65 -26.47
N GLN A 16 -11.33 -5.97 -27.61
CA GLN A 16 -9.98 -6.52 -27.64
C GLN A 16 -8.94 -5.56 -27.06
N SER A 17 -9.05 -4.26 -27.34
CA SER A 17 -8.13 -3.24 -26.85
C SER A 17 -8.17 -3.10 -25.33
N ALA A 18 -9.37 -3.09 -24.74
CA ALA A 18 -9.57 -3.04 -23.30
C ALA A 18 -8.97 -4.27 -22.62
N LYS A 19 -9.15 -5.46 -23.20
CA LYS A 19 -8.53 -6.70 -22.69
C LYS A 19 -7.00 -6.61 -22.72
N ASP A 20 -6.43 -6.09 -23.80
CA ASP A 20 -4.97 -6.00 -23.94
C ASP A 20 -4.35 -4.96 -22.98
N PHE A 21 -5.01 -3.82 -22.77
CA PHE A 21 -4.60 -2.86 -21.74
C PHE A 21 -4.66 -3.46 -20.34
N LEU A 22 -5.71 -4.23 -20.03
CA LEU A 22 -5.85 -4.82 -18.72
C LEU A 22 -4.83 -5.95 -18.48
N LYS A 23 -4.47 -6.72 -19.51
CA LYS A 23 -3.37 -7.70 -19.44
C LYS A 23 -2.04 -7.03 -19.13
N GLU A 24 -1.72 -5.94 -19.82
CA GLU A 24 -0.46 -5.21 -19.59
C GLU A 24 -0.45 -4.57 -18.19
N THR A 25 -1.56 -3.97 -17.78
CA THR A 25 -1.73 -3.43 -16.42
C THR A 25 -1.56 -4.52 -15.36
N ALA A 26 -2.14 -5.70 -15.56
CA ALA A 26 -2.00 -6.84 -14.65
C ALA A 26 -0.55 -7.35 -14.55
N LYS A 27 0.19 -7.34 -15.67
CA LYS A 27 1.61 -7.70 -15.71
C LYS A 27 2.45 -6.71 -14.89
N TRP A 28 2.25 -5.40 -15.07
CA TRP A 28 2.95 -4.36 -14.31
C TRP A 28 2.57 -4.38 -12.83
N ALA A 29 1.29 -4.51 -12.50
CA ALA A 29 0.82 -4.64 -11.13
C ALA A 29 1.47 -5.83 -10.41
N TYR A 30 1.55 -6.98 -11.08
CA TYR A 30 2.22 -8.16 -10.55
C TYR A 30 3.72 -7.89 -10.30
N PHE A 31 4.42 -7.30 -11.28
CA PHE A 31 5.83 -6.96 -11.13
C PHE A 31 6.08 -5.97 -9.98
N LEU A 32 5.31 -4.88 -9.91
CA LEU A 32 5.40 -3.88 -8.85
C LEU A 32 5.09 -4.47 -7.48
N SER A 33 4.17 -5.43 -7.40
CA SER A 33 3.87 -6.10 -6.13
C SER A 33 5.05 -6.93 -5.61
N ILE A 34 5.83 -7.56 -6.50
CA ILE A 34 7.05 -8.28 -6.10
C ILE A 34 8.08 -7.30 -5.53
N LEU A 35 8.31 -6.17 -6.22
CA LEU A 35 9.19 -5.12 -5.70
C LEU A 35 8.70 -4.55 -4.37
N GLY A 36 7.38 -4.37 -4.22
CA GLY A 36 6.75 -3.96 -2.98
C GLY A 36 7.01 -4.94 -1.84
N PHE A 37 6.86 -6.24 -2.07
CA PHE A 37 7.16 -7.26 -1.05
C PHE A 37 8.65 -7.29 -0.69
N ILE A 38 9.54 -7.11 -1.65
CA ILE A 38 10.98 -6.96 -1.38
C ILE A 38 11.21 -5.74 -0.47
N GLY A 39 10.61 -4.59 -0.79
CA GLY A 39 10.69 -3.38 0.04
C GLY A 39 10.16 -3.60 1.47
N ILE A 40 9.03 -4.28 1.61
CA ILE A 40 8.48 -4.67 2.94
C ILE A 40 9.46 -5.57 3.69
N GLY A 41 10.04 -6.56 3.01
CA GLY A 41 11.06 -7.43 3.59
C GLY A 41 12.28 -6.66 4.08
N LEU A 42 12.74 -5.66 3.32
CA LEU A 42 13.83 -4.78 3.73
C LEU A 42 13.46 -3.96 4.97
N PHE A 43 12.24 -3.45 5.10
CA PHE A 43 11.80 -2.76 6.32
C PHE A 43 11.84 -3.68 7.54
N VAL A 44 11.42 -4.94 7.39
CA VAL A 44 11.48 -5.92 8.48
C VAL A 44 12.94 -6.21 8.87
N VAL A 45 13.84 -6.37 7.90
CA VAL A 45 15.28 -6.54 8.16
C VAL A 45 15.83 -5.34 8.92
N ILE A 46 15.57 -4.12 8.45
CA ILE A 46 16.00 -2.89 9.13
C ILE A 46 15.45 -2.85 10.56
N ALA A 47 14.18 -3.21 10.77
CA ALA A 47 13.59 -3.21 12.10
C ALA A 47 14.29 -4.17 13.07
N ILE A 48 14.66 -5.38 12.61
CA ILE A 48 15.38 -6.38 13.41
C ILE A 48 16.78 -5.85 13.79
N PHE A 49 17.47 -5.21 12.84
CA PHE A 49 18.82 -4.68 13.06
C PHE A 49 18.85 -3.25 13.62
N ALA A 50 17.71 -2.60 13.81
CA ALA A 50 17.64 -1.19 14.23
C ALA A 50 18.44 -0.93 15.51
N GLY A 51 18.32 -1.80 16.52
CA GLY A 51 19.08 -1.66 17.76
C GLY A 51 20.60 -1.63 17.55
N ALA A 52 21.13 -2.55 16.73
CA ALA A 52 22.55 -2.61 16.41
C ALA A 52 23.02 -1.41 15.56
N ILE A 53 22.24 -1.05 14.55
CA ILE A 53 22.50 0.10 13.67
C ILE A 53 22.57 1.38 14.50
N PHE A 54 21.54 1.67 15.29
CA PHE A 54 21.49 2.90 16.09
C PHE A 54 22.47 2.90 17.27
N ALA A 55 22.80 1.75 17.87
CA ALA A 55 23.86 1.66 18.86
C ALA A 55 25.23 2.03 18.28
N SER A 56 25.55 1.56 17.06
CA SER A 56 26.80 1.93 16.38
C SER A 56 26.88 3.42 16.02
N MET A 57 25.76 4.04 15.65
CA MET A 57 25.66 5.48 15.39
C MET A 57 25.73 6.33 16.66
N GLY A 58 25.19 5.85 17.78
CA GLY A 58 25.27 6.53 19.07
C GLY A 58 26.69 6.71 19.60
N ASN A 59 27.62 5.85 19.16
CA ASN A 59 29.04 5.95 19.50
C ASN A 59 29.79 7.02 18.67
N THR A 60 29.24 7.46 17.54
CA THR A 60 29.87 8.46 16.66
C THR A 60 29.25 9.85 16.80
N MET A 61 28.01 9.96 17.30
CA MET A 61 27.34 11.23 17.55
C MET A 61 27.29 11.56 19.06
N ALA A 62 28.10 12.54 19.47
CA ALA A 62 28.11 13.03 20.84
C ALA A 62 26.72 13.54 21.27
N GLY A 63 26.21 13.04 22.40
CA GLY A 63 24.90 13.40 22.96
C GLY A 63 23.76 12.39 22.71
N VAL A 64 23.95 11.41 21.82
CA VAL A 64 22.92 10.39 21.50
C VAL A 64 23.08 9.09 22.31
N GLY A 65 24.27 8.84 22.86
CA GLY A 65 24.64 7.55 23.48
C GLY A 65 23.72 7.05 24.59
N VAL A 66 23.15 7.93 25.42
CA VAL A 66 22.26 7.54 26.54
C VAL A 66 20.87 7.10 26.04
N PHE A 67 20.42 7.59 24.89
CA PHE A 67 19.10 7.28 24.33
C PHE A 67 19.15 6.29 23.15
N ALA A 68 20.34 5.87 22.71
CA ALA A 68 20.52 5.04 21.52
C ALA A 68 19.74 3.71 21.58
N GLY A 69 19.70 3.06 22.76
CA GLY A 69 18.94 1.81 22.96
C GLY A 69 17.43 2.00 22.85
N SER A 70 16.87 2.99 23.57
CA SER A 70 15.44 3.32 23.52
C SER A 70 15.01 3.81 22.14
N PHE A 71 15.86 4.60 21.48
CA PHE A 71 15.62 5.10 20.13
C PHE A 71 15.61 3.96 19.10
N GLY A 72 16.53 3.01 19.20
CA GLY A 72 16.55 1.81 18.36
C GLY A 72 15.28 0.96 18.50
N ALA A 73 14.77 0.80 19.71
CA ALA A 73 13.51 0.08 19.97
C ALA A 73 12.30 0.80 19.36
N ILE A 74 12.22 2.12 19.52
CA ILE A 74 11.18 2.95 18.91
C ILE A 74 11.22 2.84 17.38
N MET A 75 12.41 2.97 16.79
CA MET A 75 12.59 2.86 15.34
C MET A 75 12.22 1.48 14.82
N SER A 76 12.61 0.41 15.53
CA SER A 76 12.20 -0.96 15.19
C SER A 76 10.67 -1.09 15.12
N PHE A 77 9.97 -0.62 16.15
CA PHE A 77 8.51 -0.63 16.19
C PHE A 77 7.90 0.15 15.02
N PHE A 78 8.40 1.36 14.73
CA PHE A 78 7.92 2.16 13.60
C PHE A 78 8.14 1.48 12.24
N TYR A 79 9.31 0.89 12.00
CA TYR A 79 9.57 0.17 10.75
C TYR A 79 8.68 -1.06 10.58
N LEU A 80 8.41 -1.81 11.66
CA LEU A 80 7.46 -2.93 11.62
C LEU A 80 6.03 -2.45 11.35
N LEU A 81 5.61 -1.33 11.96
CA LEU A 81 4.30 -0.74 11.72
C LEU A 81 4.15 -0.32 10.25
N ILE A 82 5.15 0.34 9.68
CA ILE A 82 5.19 0.70 8.26
C ILE A 82 5.11 -0.56 7.40
N ALA A 83 5.94 -1.57 7.66
CA ALA A 83 5.91 -2.83 6.92
C ALA A 83 4.51 -3.47 6.94
N ALA A 84 3.85 -3.50 8.10
CA ALA A 84 2.51 -4.05 8.26
C ALA A 84 1.46 -3.24 7.46
N VAL A 85 1.51 -1.91 7.53
CA VAL A 85 0.56 -1.03 6.80
C VAL A 85 0.74 -1.17 5.29
N TYR A 86 1.98 -1.18 4.79
CA TYR A 86 2.28 -1.29 3.36
C TYR A 86 2.06 -2.70 2.79
N PHE A 87 2.02 -3.73 3.64
CA PHE A 87 1.73 -5.09 3.22
C PHE A 87 0.37 -5.23 2.54
N PHE A 88 -0.69 -4.64 3.10
CA PHE A 88 -2.04 -4.76 2.57
C PHE A 88 -2.20 -4.24 1.12
N PRO A 89 -1.80 -3.01 0.77
CA PRO A 89 -1.96 -2.51 -0.59
C PRO A 89 -1.11 -3.29 -1.59
N VAL A 90 0.12 -3.68 -1.21
CA VAL A 90 0.99 -4.52 -2.07
C VAL A 90 0.36 -5.89 -2.30
N TYR A 91 -0.23 -6.49 -1.26
CA TYR A 91 -0.95 -7.75 -1.37
C TYR A 91 -2.15 -7.66 -2.31
N TYR A 92 -2.97 -6.60 -2.21
CA TYR A 92 -4.09 -6.42 -3.13
C TYR A 92 -3.63 -6.23 -4.58
N LEU A 93 -2.52 -5.52 -4.79
CA LEU A 93 -1.93 -5.34 -6.12
C LEU A 93 -1.45 -6.67 -6.70
N PHE A 94 -0.82 -7.52 -5.87
CA PHE A 94 -0.42 -8.88 -6.24
C PHE A 94 -1.62 -9.75 -6.63
N ARG A 95 -2.69 -9.72 -5.82
CA ARG A 95 -3.93 -10.49 -6.09
C ARG A 95 -4.64 -10.02 -7.35
N PHE A 96 -4.69 -8.71 -7.60
CA PHE A 96 -5.17 -8.18 -8.87
C PHE A 96 -4.34 -8.71 -10.05
N GLY A 97 -3.02 -8.49 -10.04
CA GLY A 97 -2.16 -8.89 -11.15
C GLY A 97 -2.17 -10.40 -11.42
N SER A 98 -2.11 -11.22 -10.37
CA SER A 98 -2.14 -12.68 -10.50
C SER A 98 -3.48 -13.21 -11.00
N ASN A 99 -4.60 -12.75 -10.42
CA ASN A 99 -5.94 -13.21 -10.82
C ASN A 99 -6.32 -12.71 -12.22
N ALA A 100 -5.99 -11.47 -12.58
CA ALA A 100 -6.27 -10.93 -13.91
C ALA A 100 -5.48 -11.69 -14.99
N LYS A 101 -4.20 -12.00 -14.75
CA LYS A 101 -3.41 -12.85 -15.65
C LYS A 101 -4.01 -14.25 -15.81
N ARG A 102 -4.52 -14.86 -14.73
CA ARG A 102 -5.22 -16.15 -14.77
C ARG A 102 -6.50 -16.06 -15.59
N ALA A 103 -7.33 -15.06 -15.30
CA ALA A 103 -8.61 -14.82 -15.98
C ALA A 103 -8.45 -14.76 -17.50
N PHE A 104 -7.46 -14.02 -18.00
CA PHE A 104 -7.22 -13.91 -19.43
C PHE A 104 -6.63 -15.17 -20.07
N ARG A 105 -5.87 -15.98 -19.32
CA ARG A 105 -5.33 -17.24 -19.82
C ARG A 105 -6.41 -18.32 -19.93
N GLU A 106 -7.34 -18.33 -18.98
CA GLU A 106 -8.36 -19.37 -18.84
C GLU A 106 -9.74 -18.93 -19.38
N ASN A 107 -9.86 -17.70 -19.89
CA ASN A 107 -11.14 -17.07 -20.27
C ASN A 107 -12.19 -17.12 -19.14
N ASP A 108 -11.73 -16.89 -17.90
CA ASP A 108 -12.54 -16.97 -16.68
C ASP A 108 -13.02 -15.58 -16.23
N SER A 109 -14.30 -15.30 -16.46
CA SER A 109 -14.97 -14.05 -16.11
C SER A 109 -15.13 -13.84 -14.59
N GLU A 110 -15.22 -14.92 -13.80
CA GLU A 110 -15.30 -14.83 -12.33
C GLU A 110 -13.94 -14.42 -11.75
N ALA A 111 -12.86 -15.01 -12.24
CA ALA A 111 -11.50 -14.60 -11.88
C ALA A 111 -11.23 -13.14 -12.26
N LEU A 112 -11.73 -12.70 -13.42
CA LEU A 112 -11.61 -11.31 -13.86
C LEU A 112 -12.34 -10.38 -12.88
N THR A 113 -13.57 -10.70 -12.53
CA THR A 113 -14.39 -9.93 -11.57
C THR A 113 -13.71 -9.85 -10.21
N SER A 114 -13.21 -10.99 -9.71
CA SER A 114 -12.45 -11.06 -8.46
C SER A 114 -11.20 -10.18 -8.50
N SER A 115 -10.46 -10.20 -9.62
CA SER A 115 -9.25 -9.38 -9.80
C SER A 115 -9.56 -7.88 -9.69
N LEU A 116 -10.62 -7.41 -10.33
CA LEU A 116 -11.07 -6.02 -10.27
C LEU A 116 -11.54 -5.64 -8.85
N GLY A 117 -12.11 -6.60 -8.10
CA GLY A 117 -12.41 -6.42 -6.68
C GLY A 117 -11.17 -6.14 -5.82
N TYR A 118 -10.05 -6.81 -6.10
CA TYR A 118 -8.77 -6.50 -5.44
C TYR A 118 -8.21 -5.14 -5.87
N LEU A 119 -8.32 -4.77 -7.15
CA LEU A 119 -7.90 -3.45 -7.62
C LEU A 119 -8.69 -2.31 -6.94
N LYS A 120 -10.01 -2.49 -6.81
CA LYS A 120 -10.87 -1.58 -6.03
C LYS A 120 -10.39 -1.48 -4.57
N SER A 121 -10.10 -2.62 -3.95
CA SER A 121 -9.65 -2.66 -2.54
C SER A 121 -8.29 -1.99 -2.35
N HIS A 122 -7.37 -2.13 -3.32
CA HIS A 122 -6.10 -1.42 -3.35
C HIS A 122 -6.31 0.10 -3.33
N TYR A 123 -7.06 0.66 -4.28
CA TYR A 123 -7.29 2.12 -4.33
C TYR A 123 -8.09 2.63 -3.14
N LYS A 124 -9.06 1.85 -2.63
CA LYS A 124 -9.77 2.20 -1.39
C LYS A 124 -8.80 2.32 -0.20
N PHE A 125 -7.90 1.36 -0.06
CA PHE A 125 -6.90 1.38 1.01
C PHE A 125 -5.96 2.59 0.88
N ILE A 126 -5.42 2.84 -0.31
CA ILE A 126 -4.55 3.99 -0.58
C ILE A 126 -5.28 5.31 -0.29
N GLY A 127 -6.55 5.43 -0.69
CA GLY A 127 -7.37 6.61 -0.40
C GLY A 127 -7.55 6.85 1.11
N ILE A 128 -7.88 5.81 1.87
CA ILE A 128 -8.02 5.90 3.34
C ILE A 128 -6.68 6.27 4.00
N LEU A 129 -5.59 5.64 3.56
CA LEU A 129 -4.24 5.94 4.04
C LEU A 129 -3.89 7.41 3.78
N MET A 130 -4.19 7.92 2.59
CA MET A 130 -3.90 9.30 2.21
C MET A 130 -4.68 10.30 3.07
N VAL A 131 -5.99 10.08 3.27
CA VAL A 131 -6.81 10.92 4.17
C VAL A 131 -6.27 10.89 5.59
N SER A 132 -5.90 9.70 6.09
CA SER A 132 -5.32 9.55 7.43
C SER A 132 -4.02 10.36 7.59
N MET A 133 -3.14 10.32 6.59
CA MET A 133 -1.89 11.10 6.57
C MET A 133 -2.13 12.61 6.55
N LEU A 134 -3.12 13.08 5.78
CA LEU A 134 -3.48 14.50 5.75
C LEU A 134 -3.99 14.99 7.10
N VAL A 135 -4.82 14.19 7.79
CA VAL A 135 -5.30 14.51 9.14
C VAL A 135 -4.12 14.56 10.13
N LEU A 136 -3.20 13.60 10.06
CA LEU A 136 -2.01 13.59 10.92
C LEU A 136 -1.15 14.83 10.69
N TYR A 137 -0.89 15.22 9.44
CA TYR A 137 -0.14 16.44 9.13
C TYR A 137 -0.86 17.70 9.62
N ALA A 138 -2.17 17.81 9.44
CA ALA A 138 -2.94 18.95 9.96
C ALA A 138 -2.83 19.07 11.49
N LEU A 139 -2.91 17.95 12.22
CA LEU A 139 -2.72 17.92 13.67
C LEU A 139 -1.31 18.34 14.07
N ILE A 140 -0.27 17.80 13.40
CA ILE A 140 1.12 18.17 13.66
C ILE A 140 1.32 19.69 13.47
N PHE A 141 0.80 20.26 12.38
CA PHE A 141 0.88 21.71 12.14
C PHE A 141 0.16 22.51 13.21
N MET A 142 -1.04 22.10 13.61
CA MET A 142 -1.81 22.76 14.67
C MET A 142 -1.02 22.76 15.99
N PHE A 143 -0.47 21.62 16.41
CA PHE A 143 0.31 21.54 17.64
C PHE A 143 1.63 22.31 17.54
N ALA A 144 2.29 22.33 16.38
CA ALA A 144 3.51 23.10 16.18
C ALA A 144 3.25 24.62 16.32
N ILE A 145 2.14 25.11 15.75
CA ILE A 145 1.75 26.52 15.87
C ILE A 145 1.38 26.86 17.32
N LEU A 146 0.56 26.04 17.97
CA LEU A 146 0.17 26.26 19.37
C LEU A 146 1.38 26.22 20.31
N GLY A 147 2.29 25.27 20.12
CA GLY A 147 3.52 25.16 20.90
C GLY A 147 4.45 26.37 20.69
N SER A 148 4.55 26.88 19.47
CA SER A 148 5.31 28.10 19.16
C SER A 148 4.69 29.35 19.80
N LEU A 149 3.36 29.45 19.87
CA LEU A 149 2.66 30.58 20.46
C LEU A 149 2.67 30.56 22.00
N LEU A 150 2.52 29.38 22.61
CA LEU A 150 2.49 29.20 24.07
C LEU A 150 3.88 29.06 24.71
N GLY A 151 4.89 28.66 23.93
CA GLY A 151 6.27 28.49 24.37
C GLY A 151 7.14 29.75 24.27
N ARG A 152 6.53 30.93 24.05
CA ARG A 152 7.19 32.23 24.16
C ARG A 152 7.16 32.75 25.59
#